data_AF-A0AAU2BNS6-F1
#
_entry.id   AF-A0AAU2BNS6-F1
#
_cell.length_a   1.000
_cell.length_b   1.000
_cell.length_c   1.000
_cell.angle_alpha   90.00
_cell.angle_beta   90.00
_cell.angle_gamma   90.00
#
_symmetry.space_group_name_H-M   'P 1'
#
loop_
_entity.id
_entity.type
_entity.pdbx_description
1 polymer ?
#
loop_
_entity_poly.entity_id
_entity_poly.type
_entity_poly.pdbx_seq_one_letter_code
_entity_poly.pdbx_strand_id
1 'polypeptide(L)' 'MAKTQLNVRVDEDTARAARERALARGVSVNRYIEELVRQDAGELGRTFVEAAADFMKQYESVFAEEFGAEREGRR' A
#
# COMPACT_ATOMS: atom_id res chain seq x y z
N MET A 1 23.38 -0.48 0.73
CA MET A 1 23.63 0.88 0.24
C MET A 1 23.77 1.82 1.43
N ALA A 2 24.69 2.78 1.39
CA ALA A 2 24.80 3.80 2.45
C ALA A 2 23.54 4.70 2.45
N LYS A 3 23.11 5.14 3.63
CA LYS A 3 21.97 6.08 3.73
C LYS A 3 22.38 7.44 3.18
N THR A 4 21.51 8.05 2.37
CA THR A 4 21.67 9.42 1.86
C THR A 4 20.85 10.38 2.71
N GLN A 5 21.40 11.54 3.03
CA GLN A 5 20.71 12.57 3.82
C GLN A 5 19.80 13.41 2.92
N LEU A 6 18.56 13.61 3.36
CA LEU A 6 17.59 14.51 2.72
C LEU A 6 17.37 15.73 3.64
N ASN A 7 17.78 16.92 3.18
CA ASN A 7 17.59 18.17 3.92
C ASN A 7 16.22 18.78 3.56
N VAL A 8 15.19 18.46 4.33
CA VAL A 8 13.82 19.00 4.14
C VAL A 8 13.54 20.11 5.16
N ARG A 9 13.01 21.24 4.70
CA ARG A 9 12.40 22.26 5.56
C ARG A 9 10.89 22.06 5.52
N VAL A 10 10.27 22.04 6.69
CA VAL A 10 8.81 21.95 6.87
C VAL A 10 8.38 22.98 7.89
N ASP A 11 7.09 23.33 7.89
CA ASP A 11 6.49 24.11 8.96
C ASP A 11 6.46 23.33 10.28
N GLU A 12 6.21 24.06 11.37
CA GLU A 12 6.22 23.51 12.73
C GLU A 12 5.14 22.45 12.95
N ASP A 13 3.95 22.64 12.37
CA ASP A 13 2.82 21.74 12.53
C ASP A 13 3.09 20.39 11.85
N THR A 14 3.65 20.41 10.65
CA THR A 14 4.09 19.21 9.92
C THR A 14 5.17 18.47 10.70
N ALA A 15 6.16 19.19 11.25
CA ALA A 15 7.21 18.58 12.05
C ALA A 15 6.67 17.94 13.34
N ARG A 16 5.72 18.60 13.99
CA ARG A 16 5.04 18.12 15.21
C ARG A 16 4.21 16.87 14.91
N ALA A 17 3.42 16.88 13.84
CA ALA A 17 2.65 15.72 13.42
C ALA A 17 3.55 14.50 13.14
N ALA A 18 4.67 14.70 12.44
CA ALA A 18 5.63 13.62 12.19
C ALA A 18 6.22 13.04 13.49
N ARG A 19 6.55 13.90 14.47
CA ARG A 19 7.05 13.48 15.79
C ARG A 19 6.02 12.67 16.56
N GLU A 20 4.79 13.15 16.67
CA GLU A 20 3.70 12.47 17.37
C GLU A 20 3.42 11.08 16.76
N ARG A 21 3.36 11.01 15.43
CA ARG A 21 3.12 9.75 14.70
C ARG A 21 4.28 8.76 14.84
N ALA A 22 5.51 9.24 14.80
CA ALA A 22 6.70 8.40 15.02
C ALA A 22 6.72 7.85 16.45
N LEU A 23 6.44 8.69 17.45
CA LEU A 23 6.36 8.29 18.86
C LEU A 23 5.27 7.23 19.10
N ALA A 24 4.06 7.44 18.55
CA ALA A 24 2.96 6.49 18.66
C ALA A 24 3.30 5.11 18.07
N ARG A 25 4.21 5.06 17.10
CA ARG A 25 4.70 3.82 16.47
C ARG A 25 5.98 3.27 17.09
N GLY A 26 6.56 3.95 18.09
CA GLY A 26 7.82 3.56 18.72
C GLY A 26 9.03 3.61 17.77
N VAL A 27 8.99 4.46 16.74
CA VAL A 27 10.06 4.60 15.74
C VAL A 27 10.64 6.01 15.75
N SER A 28 11.87 6.15 15.24
CA SER A 28 12.45 7.48 15.01
C SER A 28 11.70 8.25 13.93
N VAL A 29 11.70 9.59 14.00
CA VAL A 29 11.10 10.47 12.99
C VAL A 29 11.68 10.20 11.60
N ASN A 30 13.00 10.02 11.50
CA ASN A 30 13.66 9.73 10.22
C ASN A 30 13.14 8.42 9.62
N ARG A 31 12.94 7.39 10.45
CA ARG A 31 12.38 6.10 10.01
C ARG A 31 10.93 6.23 9.57
N TYR A 32 10.13 6.99 10.31
CA TYR A 32 8.74 7.27 9.95
C TYR A 32 8.64 7.98 8.60
N ILE A 33 9.46 9.01 8.36
CA ILE A 33 9.51 9.74 7.08
C ILE A 33 9.98 8.82 5.95
N GLU A 34 11.01 8.01 6.18
CA GLU A 34 11.51 7.04 5.20
C GLU A 34 10.42 6.03 4.79
N GLU A 35 9.62 5.55 5.75
CA GLU A 35 8.48 4.66 5.49
C GLU A 35 7.34 5.37 4.78
N LEU A 36 7.01 6.61 5.17
CA LEU A 36 5.99 7.42 4.52
C LEU A 36 6.33 7.68 3.05
N VAL A 37 7.57 8.09 2.77
CA VAL A 37 8.07 8.31 1.40
C VAL A 37 8.11 6.99 0.63
N ARG A 38 8.46 5.86 1.26
CA ARG A 38 8.43 4.55 0.60
C ARG A 38 7.01 4.11 0.24
N GLN A 39 6.03 4.34 1.13
CA GLN A 39 4.62 4.05 0.89
C GLN A 39 4.07 4.90 -0.25
N ASP A 40 4.43 6.18 -0.29
CA ASP A 40 4.05 7.11 -1.34
C ASP A 40 4.72 6.79 -2.69
N ALA A 41 6.03 6.53 -2.67
CA ALA A 41 6.84 6.27 -3.87
C ALA A 41 6.67 4.86 -4.45
N GLY A 42 6.20 3.89 -3.67
CA GLY A 42 6.33 2.47 -3.98
C GLY A 42 5.07 1.67 -3.79
N GLU A 43 4.42 1.36 -4.92
CA GLU A 43 4.17 -0.01 -5.41
C GLU A 43 3.36 -1.00 -4.57
N LEU A 44 3.07 -0.79 -3.29
CA LEU A 44 2.18 -1.69 -2.55
C LEU A 44 0.79 -1.72 -3.19
N GLY A 45 0.26 -0.58 -3.61
CA GLY A 45 -1.01 -0.52 -4.34
C GLY A 45 -0.92 -1.18 -5.72
N ARG A 46 0.14 -0.90 -6.49
CA ARG A 46 0.27 -1.39 -7.87
C ARG A 46 0.58 -2.89 -7.92
N THR A 47 1.54 -3.36 -7.15
CA THR A 47 1.89 -4.77 -7.00
C THR A 47 0.74 -5.57 -6.35
N PHE A 48 -0.02 -4.98 -5.41
CA PHE A 48 -1.23 -5.62 -4.89
C PHE A 48 -2.34 -5.73 -5.94
N VAL A 49 -2.57 -4.69 -6.74
CA VAL A 49 -3.55 -4.73 -7.84
C VAL A 49 -3.12 -5.73 -8.92
N GLU A 50 -1.84 -5.79 -9.26
CA GLU A 50 -1.29 -6.77 -10.21
C GLU A 50 -1.42 -8.20 -9.66
N ALA A 51 -1.09 -8.44 -8.39
CA ALA A 51 -1.25 -9.75 -7.75
C ALA A 51 -2.73 -10.17 -7.64
N ALA A 52 -3.64 -9.23 -7.34
CA ALA A 52 -5.08 -9.49 -7.33
C ALA A 52 -5.61 -9.79 -8.74
N ALA A 53 -5.11 -9.09 -9.77
CA ALA A 53 -5.47 -9.35 -11.16
C ALA A 53 -5.00 -10.73 -11.63
N ASP A 54 -3.78 -11.15 -11.26
CA ASP A 54 -3.27 -12.49 -11.60
C ASP A 54 -3.99 -13.59 -10.81
N PHE A 55 -4.32 -13.38 -9.54
CA PHE A 55 -5.17 -14.28 -8.76
C PHE A 55 -6.54 -14.47 -9.41
N MET A 56 -7.22 -13.39 -9.82
CA MET A 56 -8.53 -13.48 -10.48
C MET A 56 -8.46 -14.25 -11.81
N LYS A 57 -7.38 -14.10 -12.60
CA LYS A 57 -7.18 -14.88 -13.83
C LYS A 57 -6.93 -16.36 -13.57
N GLN A 58 -6.16 -16.68 -12.52
CA GLN A 58 -5.84 -18.07 -12.18
C GLN A 58 -7.04 -18.84 -11.62
N TYR A 59 -7.95 -18.14 -10.93
CA TYR A 59 -9.13 -18.75 -10.32
C TYR A 59 -10.40 -18.59 -11.15
N GLU A 60 -10.36 -17.93 -12.32
CA GLU A 60 -11.50 -17.70 -13.20
C GLU A 60 -12.25 -19.00 -13.54
N SER A 61 -11.52 -20.08 -13.86
CA SER A 61 -12.12 -21.38 -14.16
C SER A 61 -12.78 -22.03 -12.94
N VAL A 62 -12.21 -21.83 -11.74
CA VAL A 62 -12.74 -22.39 -10.48
C VAL A 62 -14.01 -21.63 -10.06
N PHE A 63 -14.01 -20.30 -10.17
CA PHE A 63 -15.19 -19.48 -9.91
C PHE A 63 -16.31 -19.74 -10.92
N ALA A 64 -15.98 -19.97 -12.19
CA ALA A 64 -16.97 -20.32 -13.22
C ALA A 64 -17.60 -21.70 -12.96
N GLU A 65 -16.86 -22.68 -12.46
CA GLU A 65 -17.40 -23.99 -12.08
C GLU A 65 -18.27 -23.92 -10.81
N GLU A 66 -17.89 -23.10 -9.82
CA GLU A 66 -18.60 -23.04 -8.53
C GLU A 66 -19.77 -22.04 -8.50
N PHE A 67 -19.74 -20.98 -9.30
CA PHE A 67 -20.75 -19.90 -9.32
C PHE A 67 -21.40 -19.65 -10.70
N GLY A 68 -21.01 -20.37 -11.76
CA GLY A 68 -21.42 -20.08 -13.15
C GLY A 68 -22.84 -20.49 -13.54
N ALA A 69 -23.60 -21.17 -12.69
CA ALA A 69 -24.91 -21.73 -13.05
C ALA A 69 -26.13 -20.88 -12.64
N GLU A 70 -25.99 -19.57 -12.36
CA GLU A 70 -27.15 -18.73 -11.97
C GLU A 70 -27.41 -17.48 -12.83
N ARG A 71 -26.80 -17.37 -14.03
CA ARG A 71 -27.12 -16.29 -14.99
C ARG A 71 -27.56 -16.77 -16.38
N GLU A 72 -28.08 -17.98 -16.48
CA GLU A 72 -28.83 -18.45 -17.63
C GLU A 72 -30.26 -18.80 -17.19
N GLY A 73 -31.15 -17.80 -17.08
CA GLY A 73 -32.56 -18.10 -16.80
C GLY A 73 -33.36 -17.06 -16.03
N ARG A 74 -33.41 -15.81 -16.51
CA ARG A 74 -34.60 -14.98 -16.30
C ARG A 74 -34.88 -14.17 -17.56
N ARG A 75 -35.60 -14.81 -18.46
CA ARG A 75 -36.40 -14.17 -19.50
C ARG A 75 -37.86 -14.42 -19.18
#